data_AF-A0A258BVU2-F1
#
_entry.id   AF-A0A258BVU2-F1
#
_cell.length_a   1.000
_cell.length_b   1.000
_cell.length_c   1.000
_cell.angle_alpha   90.00
_cell.angle_beta   90.00
_cell.angle_gamma   90.00
#
_symmetry.space_group_name_H-M   'P 1'
#
loop_
_entity.id
_entity.type
_entity.pdbx_description
1 polymer ?
#
loop_
_entity_poly.entity_id
_entity_poly.type
_entity_poly.pdbx_seq_one_letter_code
_entity_poly.pdbx_strand_id
1 'polypeptide(L)'
;YPIHVDLLPPEAREVIGLCHPDGVGAYKLLQWEGFEFDRTVDIFDGGPLVAAQRRHIRTIQESHVVAVEAGDVDGDGDARQGLLSSNRLPDFRVSLGKFLRRGENNLVVSPEILDALHLKPGMPARFWVRSK
;
A
#
# COMPACT_ATOMS: atom_id res chain seq x y z
N TYR A 1 12.92 16.71 -31.64
CA TYR A 1 14.19 15.99 -31.87
C TYR A 1 14.54 15.17 -30.62
N PRO A 2 15.13 13.97 -30.77
CA PRO A 2 15.60 13.17 -29.63
C PRO A 2 16.92 13.70 -29.06
N ILE A 3 17.21 13.37 -27.80
CA ILE A 3 18.52 13.55 -27.16
C ILE A 3 19.19 12.18 -27.11
N HIS A 4 20.37 12.06 -27.72
CA HIS A 4 21.13 10.81 -27.69
C HIS A 4 21.89 10.70 -26.36
N VAL A 5 21.65 9.63 -25.61
CA VAL A 5 22.28 9.40 -24.30
C VAL A 5 23.81 9.37 -24.39
N ASP A 6 24.36 8.87 -25.49
CA ASP A 6 25.82 8.83 -25.72
C ASP A 6 26.46 10.21 -25.88
N LEU A 7 25.66 11.26 -26.12
CA LEU A 7 26.14 12.65 -26.19
C LEU A 7 26.11 13.35 -24.84
N LEU A 8 25.55 12.72 -23.79
CA LEU A 8 25.51 13.29 -22.45
C LEU A 8 26.85 13.08 -21.74
N PRO A 9 27.22 14.00 -20.81
CA PRO A 9 28.37 13.80 -19.92
C PRO A 9 28.26 12.47 -19.15
N PRO A 10 29.39 11.79 -18.85
CA PRO A 10 29.39 10.52 -18.13
C PRO A 10 28.56 10.57 -16.83
N GLU A 11 28.72 11.63 -16.03
CA GLU A 11 28.01 11.82 -14.78
C GLU A 11 26.49 11.91 -14.95
N ALA A 12 26.02 12.49 -16.05
CA ALA A 12 24.59 12.55 -16.37
C ALA A 12 24.06 11.18 -16.79
N ARG A 13 24.85 10.40 -17.55
CA ARG A 13 24.48 9.05 -17.97
C ARG A 13 24.37 8.10 -16.79
N GLU A 14 25.25 8.24 -15.80
CA GLU A 14 25.30 7.40 -14.61
C GLU A 14 24.07 7.53 -13.71
N VAL A 15 23.38 8.68 -13.74
CA VAL A 15 22.21 8.95 -12.87
C VAL A 15 20.86 8.71 -13.53
N ILE A 16 20.80 8.47 -14.85
CA ILE A 16 19.53 8.20 -15.54
C ILE A 16 18.87 6.93 -14.98
N GLY A 17 17.63 7.08 -14.51
CA GLY A 17 16.84 6.01 -13.92
C GLY A 17 17.27 5.64 -12.50
N LEU A 18 18.19 6.38 -11.89
CA LEU A 18 18.55 6.18 -10.48
C LEU A 18 17.63 6.98 -9.57
N CYS A 19 17.11 6.31 -8.55
CA CYS A 19 16.33 6.96 -7.51
C CYS A 19 17.25 7.77 -6.59
N HIS A 20 16.83 8.99 -6.23
CA HIS A 20 17.51 9.78 -5.20
C HIS A 20 17.61 8.98 -3.89
N PRO A 21 18.71 9.11 -3.11
CA PRO A 21 18.90 8.36 -1.86
C PRO A 21 17.70 8.43 -0.90
N ASP A 22 17.11 9.61 -0.75
CA ASP A 22 15.93 9.82 0.12
C ASP A 22 14.66 9.13 -0.42
N GLY A 23 14.60 8.85 -1.72
CA GLY A 23 13.48 8.19 -2.39
C GLY A 23 13.54 6.66 -2.39
N VAL A 24 14.69 6.06 -2.03
CA VAL A 24 14.90 4.59 -2.13
C VAL A 24 13.87 3.81 -1.33
N GLY A 25 13.45 4.31 -0.17
CA GLY A 25 12.41 3.67 0.65
C GLY A 25 11.05 3.60 -0.05
N ALA A 26 10.61 4.73 -0.62
CA ALA A 26 9.35 4.81 -1.36
C ALA A 26 9.40 3.96 -2.64
N TYR A 27 10.53 4.00 -3.36
CA TYR A 27 10.74 3.20 -4.56
C TYR A 27 10.61 1.69 -4.27
N LYS A 28 11.26 1.20 -3.20
CA LYS A 28 11.14 -0.20 -2.76
C LYS A 28 9.71 -0.57 -2.36
N LEU A 29 8.98 0.34 -1.72
CA LEU A 29 7.58 0.12 -1.36
C LEU A 29 6.68 -0.04 -2.61
N LEU A 30 6.88 0.81 -3.61
CA LEU A 30 6.17 0.71 -4.89
C LEU A 30 6.52 -0.60 -5.62
N GLN A 31 7.80 -0.96 -5.68
CA GLN A 31 8.21 -2.24 -6.26
C GLN A 31 7.58 -3.43 -5.54
N TRP A 32 7.52 -3.37 -4.21
CA TRP A 32 6.88 -4.40 -3.40
C TRP A 32 5.36 -4.47 -3.61
N GLU A 33 4.71 -3.34 -3.93
CA GLU A 33 3.31 -3.31 -4.38
C GLU A 33 3.11 -3.84 -5.80
N GLY A 34 4.17 -4.03 -6.60
CA GLY A 34 4.09 -4.52 -7.98
C GLY A 34 4.28 -3.44 -9.05
N PHE A 35 4.84 -2.28 -8.70
CA PHE A 35 5.26 -1.27 -9.67
C PHE A 35 6.63 -1.58 -10.26
N GLU A 36 6.78 -1.34 -11.56
CA GLU A 36 8.00 -1.60 -12.32
C GLU A 36 8.44 -0.33 -13.05
N PHE A 37 9.74 -0.21 -13.32
CA PHE A 37 10.28 0.90 -14.10
C PHE A 37 9.78 0.84 -15.56
N ASP A 38 9.04 1.87 -15.99
CA ASP A 38 8.40 1.90 -17.32
C ASP A 38 9.28 2.60 -18.37
N ARG A 39 10.61 2.47 -18.24
CA ARG A 39 11.61 3.04 -19.17
C ARG A 39 11.43 4.54 -19.43
N THR A 40 10.84 5.23 -18.46
CA THR A 40 10.57 6.67 -18.50
C THR A 40 11.23 7.31 -17.31
N VAL A 41 11.89 8.44 -17.53
CA VAL A 41 12.56 9.19 -16.46
C VAL A 41 12.01 10.60 -16.36
N ASP A 42 12.13 11.18 -15.18
CA ASP A 42 11.72 12.56 -14.93
C ASP A 42 12.60 13.51 -15.75
N ILE A 43 11.99 14.57 -16.28
CA ILE A 43 12.65 15.50 -17.20
C ILE A 43 13.60 16.48 -16.50
N PHE A 44 13.52 16.61 -15.17
CA PHE A 44 14.34 17.51 -14.38
C PHE A 44 15.53 16.81 -13.76
N ASP A 45 15.30 15.66 -13.10
CA ASP A 45 16.35 14.96 -12.34
C ASP A 45 16.74 13.59 -12.91
N GLY A 46 16.05 13.09 -13.93
CA GLY A 46 16.33 11.79 -14.53
C GLY A 46 15.94 10.60 -13.65
N GLY A 47 15.20 10.81 -12.57
CA GLY A 47 14.72 9.76 -11.68
C GLY A 47 13.74 8.79 -12.36
N PRO A 48 13.63 7.53 -11.89
CA PRO A 48 12.80 6.52 -12.54
C PRO A 48 11.31 6.77 -12.30
N LEU A 49 10.51 6.71 -13.36
CA LEU A 49 9.06 6.58 -13.24
C LEU A 49 8.68 5.10 -13.20
N VAL A 50 7.81 4.76 -12.25
CA VAL A 50 7.30 3.39 -12.10
C VAL A 50 5.80 3.34 -12.35
N ALA A 51 5.35 2.23 -12.94
CA ALA A 51 3.95 1.99 -13.23
C ALA A 51 3.56 0.56 -12.85
N ALA A 52 2.28 0.37 -12.53
CA ALA A 52 1.67 -0.93 -12.32
C ALA A 52 0.30 -0.95 -12.99
N GLN A 53 -0.07 -2.09 -13.57
CA GLN A 53 -1.47 -2.31 -13.88
C GLN A 53 -2.23 -2.47 -12.57
N ARG A 54 -3.38 -1.81 -12.41
CA ARG A 54 -4.17 -1.85 -11.17
C ARG A 54 -4.38 -3.28 -10.65
N ARG A 55 -4.63 -4.23 -11.56
CA ARG A 55 -4.84 -5.63 -11.22
C ARG A 55 -3.59 -6.34 -10.69
N HIS A 56 -2.39 -5.79 -10.83
CA HIS A 56 -1.13 -6.33 -10.30
C HIS A 56 -0.71 -5.66 -8.99
N ILE A 57 -1.43 -4.63 -8.54
CA ILE A 57 -1.13 -3.96 -7.27
C ILE A 57 -1.49 -4.92 -6.13
N ARG A 58 -0.50 -5.29 -5.34
CA ARG A 58 -0.59 -6.31 -4.29
C ARG A 58 -1.72 -6.03 -3.31
N THR A 59 -1.77 -4.83 -2.72
CA THR A 59 -2.82 -4.47 -1.75
C THR A 59 -4.22 -4.43 -2.37
N ILE A 60 -4.33 -4.22 -3.69
CA ILE A 60 -5.62 -4.29 -4.39
C ILE A 60 -6.04 -5.74 -4.58
N GLN A 61 -5.12 -6.62 -5.00
CA GLN A 61 -5.39 -8.05 -5.21
C GLN A 61 -5.71 -8.80 -3.90
N GLU A 62 -4.93 -8.53 -2.86
CA GLU A 62 -4.95 -9.30 -1.60
C GLU A 62 -5.95 -8.73 -0.57
N SER A 63 -6.55 -7.56 -0.81
CA SER A 63 -7.51 -6.99 0.14
C SER A 63 -8.91 -7.55 -0.03
N HIS A 64 -9.61 -7.75 1.09
CA HIS A 64 -10.95 -8.31 1.13
C HIS A 64 -11.92 -7.34 1.80
N VAL A 65 -13.19 -7.37 1.38
CA VAL A 65 -14.27 -6.70 2.11
C VAL A 65 -14.79 -7.67 3.17
N VAL A 66 -14.86 -7.19 4.41
CA VAL A 66 -15.25 -7.95 5.61
C VAL A 66 -16.24 -7.13 6.43
N ALA A 67 -17.09 -7.80 7.22
CA ALA A 67 -17.87 -7.18 8.27
C ALA A 67 -17.02 -7.03 9.54
N VAL A 68 -17.08 -5.87 10.18
CA VAL A 68 -16.30 -5.61 11.40
C VAL A 68 -17.11 -5.93 12.65
N GLU A 69 -16.45 -6.43 13.68
CA GLU A 69 -17.01 -6.63 15.02
C GLU A 69 -16.09 -6.00 16.05
N ALA A 70 -16.67 -5.41 17.10
CA ALA A 70 -15.90 -4.88 18.21
C ALA A 70 -15.46 -6.03 19.12
N GLY A 71 -14.18 -6.07 19.48
CA GLY A 71 -13.67 -7.03 20.44
C GLY A 71 -12.20 -6.82 20.76
N ASP A 72 -11.75 -7.49 21.80
CA ASP A 72 -10.34 -7.49 22.16
C ASP A 72 -9.56 -8.41 21.21
N VAL A 73 -8.48 -7.87 20.65
CA VAL A 73 -7.54 -8.58 19.77
C VAL A 73 -6.18 -8.74 20.43
N ASP A 74 -5.95 -8.10 21.58
CA ASP A 74 -4.71 -8.20 22.31
C ASP A 74 -4.67 -9.52 23.11
N GLY A 75 -3.53 -10.19 23.04
CA GLY A 75 -3.34 -11.51 23.65
C GLY A 75 -3.80 -12.70 22.81
N ASP A 76 -4.52 -12.49 21.71
CA ASP A 76 -4.87 -13.58 20.78
C ASP A 76 -3.69 -13.86 19.82
N GLY A 77 -3.17 -15.10 19.84
CA GLY A 77 -2.01 -15.52 19.02
C GLY A 77 -2.28 -15.54 17.52
N ASP A 78 -3.55 -15.57 17.13
CA ASP A 78 -3.99 -15.55 15.74
C ASP A 78 -4.21 -14.13 15.20
N ALA A 79 -4.16 -13.10 16.07
CA ALA A 79 -4.23 -11.72 15.63
C ALA A 79 -3.03 -11.38 14.72
N ARG A 80 -3.31 -10.69 13.62
CA ARG A 80 -2.29 -10.28 12.63
C ARG A 80 -2.29 -8.77 12.45
N GLN A 81 -1.11 -8.21 12.23
CA GLN A 81 -0.97 -6.81 11.86
C GLN A 81 -1.44 -6.60 10.42
N GLY A 82 -2.29 -5.61 10.18
CA GLY A 82 -2.82 -5.31 8.86
C GLY A 82 -3.27 -3.86 8.72
N LEU A 83 -3.93 -3.58 7.60
CA LEU A 83 -4.59 -2.30 7.32
C LEU A 83 -6.09 -2.54 7.23
N LEU A 84 -6.87 -1.69 7.90
CA LEU A 84 -8.32 -1.66 7.78
C LEU A 84 -8.75 -0.28 7.30
N SER A 85 -9.57 -0.26 6.26
CA SER A 85 -10.12 0.95 5.69
C SER A 85 -11.64 0.95 5.74
N SER A 86 -12.21 2.13 5.98
CA SER A 86 -13.66 2.38 5.98
C SER A 86 -14.37 2.07 4.66
N ASN A 87 -13.61 1.94 3.55
CA ASN A 87 -14.10 1.60 2.20
C ASN A 87 -15.30 2.45 1.73
N ARG A 88 -15.35 3.72 2.14
CA ARG A 88 -16.40 4.69 1.79
C ARG A 88 -15.83 6.07 1.51
N LEU A 89 -16.56 6.86 0.72
CA LEU A 89 -16.29 8.27 0.44
C LEU A 89 -17.49 9.11 0.89
N PRO A 90 -17.31 10.42 1.24
CA PRO A 90 -16.06 11.19 1.19
C PRO A 90 -15.14 11.01 2.43
N ASP A 91 -15.62 10.44 3.54
CA ASP A 91 -14.85 10.27 4.79
C ASP A 91 -14.03 8.97 4.79
N PHE A 92 -13.08 8.84 3.84
CA PHE A 92 -12.20 7.69 3.76
C PHE A 92 -11.14 7.72 4.86
N ARG A 93 -11.12 6.66 5.68
CA ARG A 93 -10.19 6.45 6.79
C ARG A 93 -9.50 5.10 6.68
N VAL A 94 -8.25 5.03 7.16
CA VAL A 94 -7.42 3.81 7.24
C VAL A 94 -6.67 3.80 8.57
N SER A 95 -6.54 2.62 9.19
CA SER A 95 -5.71 2.41 10.36
C SER A 95 -4.84 1.17 10.17
N LEU A 96 -3.60 1.28 10.64
CA LEU A 96 -2.74 0.14 10.92
C LEU A 96 -3.07 -0.37 12.33
N GLY A 97 -3.17 -1.68 12.49
CA GLY A 97 -3.51 -2.29 13.77
C GLY A 97 -3.37 -3.79 13.76
N LYS A 98 -3.72 -4.42 14.89
CA LYS A 98 -3.93 -5.88 14.96
C LYS A 98 -5.38 -6.19 14.70
N PHE A 99 -5.63 -7.27 13.99
CA PHE A 99 -6.97 -7.71 13.64
C PHE A 99 -7.05 -9.23 13.76
N LEU A 100 -8.19 -9.71 14.23
CA LEU A 100 -8.43 -11.14 14.39
C LEU A 100 -9.54 -11.56 13.43
N ARG A 101 -9.19 -12.39 12.46
CA ARG A 101 -10.17 -12.88 11.47
C ARG A 101 -10.95 -14.05 12.05
N ARG A 102 -12.28 -13.93 12.08
CA ARG A 102 -13.21 -14.98 12.52
C ARG A 102 -13.99 -15.47 11.30
N GLY A 103 -13.67 -16.66 10.81
CA GLY A 103 -14.24 -17.18 9.57
C GLY A 103 -13.82 -16.38 8.33
N GLU A 104 -14.59 -16.50 7.25
CA GLU A 104 -14.21 -15.88 5.97
C GLU A 104 -14.47 -14.38 5.94
N ASN A 105 -15.58 -13.91 6.52
CA ASN A 105 -16.10 -12.57 6.29
C ASN A 105 -16.17 -11.67 7.54
N ASN A 106 -15.78 -12.14 8.73
CA ASN A 106 -15.83 -11.32 9.94
C ASN A 106 -14.42 -11.00 10.45
N LEU A 107 -14.24 -9.75 10.87
CA LEU A 107 -12.99 -9.24 11.42
C LEU A 107 -13.26 -8.61 12.78
N VAL A 108 -12.64 -9.14 13.82
CA VAL A 108 -12.66 -8.54 15.15
C VAL A 108 -11.61 -7.44 15.21
N VAL A 109 -12.02 -6.29 15.71
CA VAL A 109 -11.28 -5.04 15.72
C VAL A 109 -11.45 -4.38 17.08
N SER A 110 -10.38 -3.76 17.59
CA SER A 110 -10.47 -3.02 18.84
C SER A 110 -11.44 -1.83 18.71
N PRO A 111 -12.18 -1.48 19.78
CA PRO A 111 -13.10 -0.34 19.76
C PRO A 111 -12.43 0.97 19.33
N GLU A 112 -11.18 1.19 19.72
CA GLU A 112 -10.42 2.41 19.41
C GLU A 112 -10.20 2.57 17.90
N ILE A 113 -9.94 1.47 17.20
CA ILE A 113 -9.78 1.49 15.73
C ILE A 113 -11.14 1.72 15.06
N LEU A 114 -12.22 1.11 15.56
CA LEU A 114 -13.57 1.34 15.02
C LEU A 114 -13.97 2.81 15.15
N ASP A 115 -13.71 3.40 16.31
CA ASP A 115 -13.95 4.83 16.57
C ASP A 115 -13.08 5.69 15.65
N ALA A 116 -11.78 5.43 15.54
CA ALA A 116 -10.88 6.17 14.66
C ALA A 116 -11.30 6.11 13.18
N LEU A 117 -11.87 4.99 12.75
CA LEU A 117 -12.38 4.76 11.39
C LEU A 117 -13.85 5.17 11.19
N HIS A 118 -14.53 5.62 12.24
CA HIS A 118 -15.97 5.91 12.25
C HIS A 118 -16.82 4.72 11.73
N LEU A 119 -16.45 3.51 12.12
CA LEU A 119 -17.13 2.26 11.77
C LEU A 119 -17.97 1.77 12.95
N LYS A 120 -19.11 1.15 12.63
CA LYS A 120 -19.94 0.43 13.61
C LYS A 120 -19.83 -1.07 13.36
N PRO A 121 -20.02 -1.93 14.39
CA PRO A 121 -20.13 -3.35 14.19
C PRO A 121 -21.16 -3.72 13.10
N GLY A 122 -20.84 -4.71 12.27
CA GLY A 122 -21.61 -5.15 11.11
C GLY A 122 -21.39 -4.35 9.83
N MET A 123 -20.67 -3.21 9.88
CA MET A 123 -20.39 -2.43 8.67
C MET A 123 -19.33 -3.11 7.79
N PRO A 124 -19.45 -3.01 6.45
CA PRO A 124 -18.41 -3.47 5.55
C PRO A 124 -17.19 -2.55 5.62
N ALA A 125 -16.01 -3.15 5.69
CA ALA A 125 -14.72 -2.48 5.66
C ALA A 125 -13.77 -3.27 4.76
N ARG A 126 -12.75 -2.62 4.21
CA ARG A 126 -11.72 -3.30 3.41
C ARG A 126 -10.48 -3.54 4.24
N PHE A 127 -10.14 -4.81 4.39
CA PHE A 127 -9.05 -5.32 5.19
C PHE A 127 -7.96 -5.89 4.29
N TRP A 128 -6.71 -5.60 4.64
CA TRP A 128 -5.53 -6.22 4.05
C TRP A 128 -4.57 -6.63 5.16
N VAL A 129 -4.05 -7.84 5.09
CA VAL A 129 -3.02 -8.34 6.00
C VAL A 129 -1.80 -8.66 5.16
N ARG A 130 -0.61 -8.40 5.70
CA ARG A 130 0.62 -8.81 5.04
C ARG A 130 0.66 -10.33 4.95
N SER A 131 0.50 -10.89 3.75
CA SER A 131 0.80 -12.30 3.50
C SER A 131 2.27 -12.57 3.82
N LYS A 132 2.55 -13.69 4.49
CA LYS A 132 3.91 -14.14 4.80
C LYS A 132 4.75 -14.27 3.55
#